data_AF-A0A377E491-F1
#
_entry.id   AF-A0A377E491-F1
#
_cell.length_a   1.000
_cell.length_b   1.000
_cell.length_c   1.000
_cell.angle_alpha   90.00
_cell.angle_beta   90.00
_cell.angle_gamma   90.00
#
_symmetry.space_group_name_H-M   'P 1'
#
loop_
_entity.id
_entity.type
_entity.pdbx_description
1 polymer ?
#
loop_
_entity_poly.entity_id
_entity_poly.type
_entity_poly.pdbx_seq_one_letter_code
_entity_poly.pdbx_strand_id
1 'polypeptide(L)' 'MSIRFARKADCAAIAEIYNHAVLYTAAIWNDQTVDADNRIAWFEARTLAGYPVLVSEEDGVVTGYCLVWRLA' A
#
# COMPACT_ATOMS: atom_id res chain seq x y z
N MET A 1 -14.18 9.01 6.87
CA MET A 1 -13.65 7.81 6.20
C MET A 1 -14.28 7.54 4.82
N SER A 2 -13.46 7.43 3.76
CA SER A 2 -13.85 7.05 2.39
C SER A 2 -12.88 6.02 1.78
N ILE A 3 -13.39 5.10 0.95
CA ILE A 3 -12.56 4.12 0.22
C ILE A 3 -12.43 4.56 -1.24
N ARG A 4 -11.19 4.62 -1.75
CA ARG A 4 -10.92 5.00 -3.14
C ARG A 4 -9.74 4.24 -3.73
N PHE A 5 -9.60 4.31 -5.05
CA PHE A 5 -8.38 3.86 -5.71
C PHE A 5 -7.17 4.65 -5.22
N ALA A 6 -6.09 3.92 -4.96
CA ALA A 6 -4.80 4.49 -4.63
C ALA A 6 -4.24 5.25 -5.84
N ARG A 7 -3.53 6.33 -5.56
CA ARG A 7 -2.78 7.15 -6.52
C ARG A 7 -1.30 7.06 -6.16
N LYS A 8 -0.44 7.42 -7.12
CA LYS A 8 1.01 7.45 -6.90
C LYS A 8 1.42 8.31 -5.68
N ALA A 9 0.68 9.38 -5.41
CA ALA A 9 0.89 10.25 -4.23
C ALA A 9 0.65 9.53 -2.89
N ASP A 10 -0.16 8.46 -2.86
CA ASP A 10 -0.45 7.72 -1.62
C ASP A 10 0.68 6.72 -1.28
N CYS A 11 1.65 6.49 -2.18
CA CYS A 11 2.67 5.47 -2.01
C CYS A 11 3.56 5.71 -0.78
N ALA A 12 3.82 6.97 -0.42
CA ALA A 12 4.57 7.32 0.79
C ALA A 12 3.81 6.88 2.06
N ALA A 13 2.52 7.21 2.16
CA ALA A 13 1.69 6.79 3.30
C ALA A 13 1.51 5.27 3.36
N ILE A 14 1.37 4.60 2.21
CA ILE A 14 1.35 3.13 2.13
C ILE A 14 2.67 2.54 2.64
N ALA A 15 3.82 3.15 2.31
CA ALA A 15 5.13 2.70 2.80
C ALA A 15 5.21 2.79 4.33
N GLU A 16 4.72 3.87 4.92
CA GLU A 16 4.68 4.05 6.37
C GLU A 16 3.84 2.96 7.05
N ILE A 17 2.62 2.70 6.54
CA ILE A 17 1.73 1.66 7.07
C ILE A 17 2.38 0.26 6.93
N TYR A 18 2.97 -0.02 5.77
CA TYR A 18 3.68 -1.29 5.51
C TYR A 18 4.87 -1.47 6.46
N ASN A 19 5.70 -0.44 6.64
CA ASN A 19 6.88 -0.48 7.50
C ASN A 19 6.52 -0.64 8.97
N HIS A 20 5.45 0.02 9.42
CA HIS A 20 4.93 -0.19 10.77
C HIS A 20 4.52 -1.66 10.99
N ALA A 21 3.83 -2.26 10.01
CA ALA A 21 3.44 -3.66 10.08
C ALA A 21 4.65 -4.61 10.07
N VAL A 22 5.69 -4.31 9.27
CA VAL A 22 6.97 -5.06 9.26
C VAL A 22 7.66 -5.02 10.62
N LEU A 23 7.78 -3.83 11.23
CA LEU A 23 8.57 -3.66 12.45
C LEU A 23 7.87 -4.12 13.72
N TYR A 24 6.53 -4.00 13.77
CA TYR A 24 5.78 -4.09 15.03
C TYR A 24 4.69 -5.16 15.02
N THR A 25 4.52 -5.93 13.94
CA THR A 25 3.45 -6.93 13.84
C THR A 25 3.92 -8.21 13.19
N ALA A 26 3.12 -9.28 13.32
CA ALA A 26 3.31 -10.53 12.57
C ALA A 26 2.49 -10.57 11.27
N ALA A 27 1.87 -9.45 10.85
CA ALA A 27 1.03 -9.42 9.65
C ALA A 27 1.84 -9.52 8.35
N ILE A 28 3.12 -9.15 8.39
CA ILE A 28 4.03 -9.18 7.25
C ILE A 28 5.28 -9.92 7.67
N TRP A 29 5.53 -11.04 7.00
CA TRP A 29 6.76 -11.80 7.25
C TRP A 29 7.88 -11.30 6.33
N ASN A 30 8.43 -10.15 6.68
CA ASN A 30 9.56 -9.52 6.04
C ASN A 30 10.28 -8.67 7.10
N ASP A 31 11.61 -8.66 7.10
CA ASP A 31 12.42 -7.94 8.09
C ASP A 31 12.94 -6.60 7.53
N GLN A 32 12.65 -6.28 6.26
CA GLN A 32 13.15 -5.06 5.61
C GLN A 32 12.04 -4.05 5.34
N THR A 33 12.26 -2.83 5.82
CA THR A 33 11.45 -1.66 5.49
C THR A 33 11.70 -1.21 4.05
N VAL A 34 10.71 -0.54 3.46
CA VAL A 34 10.75 -0.01 2.11
C VAL A 34 10.61 1.51 2.11
N ASP A 35 11.19 2.18 1.13
CA ASP A 35 11.01 3.61 0.92
C ASP A 35 9.83 3.90 -0.03
N ALA A 36 9.56 5.19 -0.24
CA ALA A 36 8.49 5.65 -1.11
C ALA A 36 8.71 5.24 -2.58
N ASP A 37 9.94 5.29 -3.08
CA ASP A 37 10.27 4.92 -4.47
C ASP A 37 10.03 3.44 -4.74
N ASN A 38 10.38 2.59 -3.77
CA ASN A 38 10.10 1.17 -3.80
C ASN A 38 8.59 0.88 -3.81
N ARG A 39 7.78 1.64 -3.06
CA ARG A 39 6.32 1.52 -3.11
C ARG A 39 5.69 2.08 -4.38
N ILE A 40 6.27 3.11 -4.97
CA ILE A 40 5.89 3.59 -6.31
C ILE A 40 6.11 2.49 -7.35
N ALA A 41 7.30 1.88 -7.38
CA ALA A 41 7.61 0.81 -8.33
C ALA A 41 6.67 -0.39 -8.14
N TRP A 42 6.36 -0.76 -6.90
CA TRP A 42 5.38 -1.80 -6.59
C TRP A 42 3.97 -1.45 -7.07
N PHE A 43 3.51 -0.22 -6.85
CA PHE A 43 2.19 0.24 -7.28
C PHE A 43 2.06 0.23 -8.81
N GLU A 44 3.09 0.67 -9.53
CA GLU A 44 3.14 0.65 -10.98
C GLU A 44 3.10 -0.79 -11.52
N ALA A 45 3.88 -1.71 -10.93
CA ALA A 45 3.85 -3.12 -11.31
C ALA A 45 2.48 -3.77 -11.07
N ARG A 46 1.81 -3.42 -9.96
CA ARG A 46 0.44 -3.88 -9.65
C ARG A 46 -0.58 -3.36 -10.66
N THR A 47 -0.49 -2.07 -10.96
CA THR A 47 -1.37 -1.40 -11.92
C THR A 47 -1.20 -2.01 -13.31
N LEU A 48 0.03 -2.24 -13.75
CA LEU A 48 0.35 -2.87 -15.03
C LEU A 48 -0.19 -4.30 -15.13
N ALA A 49 -0.13 -5.05 -14.02
CA ALA A 49 -0.70 -6.40 -13.93
C ALA A 49 -2.23 -6.42 -13.79
N GLY A 50 -2.90 -5.26 -13.78
CA GLY A 50 -4.35 -5.16 -13.67
C GLY A 50 -4.90 -5.42 -12.26
N TYR A 51 -4.05 -5.35 -11.23
CA TYR A 51 -4.46 -5.54 -9.84
C TYR A 51 -4.76 -4.19 -9.17
N PRO A 52 -6.02 -3.92 -8.80
CA PRO A 52 -6.38 -2.67 -8.16
C PRO A 52 -5.81 -2.59 -6.74
N VAL A 53 -5.34 -1.40 -6.39
CA VAL A 53 -4.93 -1.02 -5.03
C VAL A 53 -5.93 0.00 -4.51
N LEU A 54 -6.48 -0.25 -3.33
CA LEU A 54 -7.44 0.64 -2.66
C LEU A 54 -6.81 1.22 -1.39
N VAL A 55 -7.22 2.43 -1.05
CA VAL A 55 -6.86 3.11 0.19
C VAL A 55 -8.11 3.54 0.94
N SER A 56 -8.03 3.50 2.26
CA SER A 56 -8.93 4.20 3.16
C SER A 56 -8.35 5.58 3.44
N GLU A 57 -9.17 6.62 3.27
CA GLU A 57 -8.81 8.01 3.55
C GLU A 57 -9.76 8.62 4.58
N GLU A 58 -9.19 9.31 5.56
CA GLU A 58 -9.90 10.10 6.56
C GLU A 58 -9.22 11.47 6.69
N ASP A 59 -9.98 12.55 6.49
CA ASP A 59 -9.48 13.93 6.56
C ASP A 59 -8.22 14.21 5.73
N GLY A 60 -8.14 13.59 4.54
CA GLY A 60 -6.99 13.72 3.63
C GLY A 60 -5.78 12.83 3.99
N VAL A 61 -5.87 12.03 5.05
CA VAL A 61 -4.83 11.11 5.51
C VAL A 61 -5.20 9.68 5.13
N VAL A 62 -4.25 8.95 4.55
CA VAL A 62 -4.42 7.52 4.26
C VAL A 62 -4.29 6.74 5.56
N THR A 63 -5.36 6.06 5.97
CA THR A 63 -5.42 5.30 7.23
C THR A 63 -5.28 3.78 7.03
N GLY A 64 -5.32 3.32 5.79
CA GLY A 64 -5.20 1.91 5.46
C GLY A 64 -5.10 1.68 3.96
N TYR A 65 -4.61 0.50 3.57
CA TYR A 65 -4.61 0.09 2.17
C TYR A 65 -4.95 -1.40 2.06
N CYS A 66 -5.50 -1.77 0.92
CA CYS A 66 -5.67 -3.17 0.57
C CYS A 66 -5.38 -3.37 -0.92
N LEU A 67 -5.04 -4.61 -1.25
CA LEU A 67 -4.73 -4.99 -2.61
C LEU A 67 -5.53 -6.27 -2.90
N VAL A 68 -6.04 -6.37 -4.12
CA VAL A 68 -6.78 -7.57 -4.54
C VAL A 68 -5.94 -8.35 -5.52
N TRP A 69 -5.85 -9.66 -5.28
CA TRP A 69 -5.30 -10.61 -6.22
C TRP A 69 -6.43 -11.40 -6.84
N ARG A 70 -6.34 -11.65 -8.14
CA ARG A 70 -7.17 -12.66 -8.78
C ARG A 70 -6.43 -14.00 -8.69
N LEU A 71 -6.99 -14.94 -7.96
CA LEU A 71 -6.56 -16.35 -8.04
C LEU A 71 -6.96 -16.86 -9.43
N ALA A 72 -6.01 -17.49 -10.11
CA ALA A 72 -6.22 -18.17 -11.39
C ALA A 72 -7.10 -19.41 -11.21
#